data_AF-A0A839WT97-F1
#
_entry.id   AF-A0A839WT97-F1
#
_cell.length_a   1.000
_cell.length_b   1.000
_cell.length_c   1.000
_cell.angle_alpha   90.00
_cell.angle_beta   90.00
_cell.angle_gamma   90.00
#
_symmetry.space_group_name_H-M   'P 1'
#
loop_
_entity.id
_entity.type
_entity.pdbx_description
1 polymer ?
#
loop_
_entity_poly.entity_id
_entity_poly.type
_entity_poly.pdbx_seq_one_letter_code
_entity_poly.pdbx_strand_id
1 'polypeptide(L)'
;MTAPALQQYANRHGDSGVTAYAIDCDAIAVEFGHGPVYVYARRDIGARHFAALCAAAQAGRGLSTWISQHVQSHYATHFDDRAAWRAWRTAAPQAVPSPSKR
;
A
#
# COMPACT_ATOMS: atom_id res chain seq x y z
N MET A 1 19.86 3.04 6.69
CA MET A 1 18.69 2.28 6.18
C MET A 1 17.54 3.27 6.12
N THR A 2 17.21 3.77 4.93
CA THR A 2 16.22 4.83 4.74
C THR A 2 14.82 4.26 4.99
N ALA A 3 14.07 4.84 5.92
CA ALA A 3 12.67 4.45 6.12
C ALA A 3 11.90 4.64 4.78
N PRO A 4 11.09 3.66 4.33
CA PRO A 4 10.43 3.76 3.03
C PRO A 4 9.52 4.99 2.97
N ALA A 5 9.92 5.98 2.19
CA ALA A 5 9.09 7.15 1.94
C ALA A 5 7.99 6.78 0.93
N LEU A 6 6.78 7.33 1.11
CA LEU A 6 5.71 7.23 0.11
C LEU A 6 6.20 7.86 -1.19
N GLN A 7 6.46 7.01 -2.17
CA GLN A 7 6.86 7.39 -3.50
C GLN A 7 5.62 7.76 -4.31
N GLN A 8 5.67 8.92 -4.96
CA GLN A 8 4.57 9.35 -5.83
C GLN A 8 4.40 8.33 -6.95
N TYR A 9 3.17 7.90 -7.15
CA TYR A 9 2.84 6.96 -8.18
C TYR A 9 2.90 7.69 -9.52
N ALA A 10 3.67 7.15 -10.47
CA ALA A 10 3.90 7.82 -11.75
C ALA A 10 2.63 8.01 -12.58
N ASN A 11 1.52 7.33 -12.23
CA ASN A 11 0.21 7.36 -12.87
C ASN A 11 0.30 7.54 -14.40
N ARG A 12 1.06 6.67 -15.07
CA ARG A 12 1.41 6.82 -16.50
C ARG A 12 0.20 6.83 -17.44
N HIS A 13 -0.97 6.39 -16.97
CA HIS A 13 -2.23 6.36 -17.72
C HIS A 13 -3.23 7.46 -17.30
N GLY A 14 -2.94 8.26 -16.28
CA GLY A 14 -3.86 9.30 -15.79
C GLY A 14 -5.08 8.79 -15.03
N ASP A 15 -5.53 7.55 -15.27
CA ASP A 15 -6.77 6.98 -14.72
C ASP A 15 -6.56 6.10 -13.47
N SER A 16 -5.32 5.94 -12.99
CA SER A 16 -5.10 5.14 -11.78
C SER A 16 -5.47 5.96 -10.55
N GLY A 17 -6.47 5.50 -9.79
CA GLY A 17 -6.85 6.08 -8.49
C GLY A 17 -5.77 5.99 -7.40
N VAL A 18 -4.54 5.56 -7.71
CA VAL A 18 -3.39 5.49 -6.79
C VAL A 18 -2.52 6.73 -6.98
N THR A 19 -2.23 7.42 -5.88
CA THR A 19 -1.44 8.66 -5.86
C THR A 19 -0.03 8.44 -5.32
N ALA A 20 0.14 7.54 -4.36
CA ALA A 20 1.46 7.20 -3.81
C ALA A 20 1.51 5.75 -3.32
N TYR A 21 2.71 5.21 -3.15
CA TYR A 21 2.93 3.89 -2.58
C TYR A 21 4.24 3.82 -1.78
N ALA A 22 4.30 2.94 -0.79
CA ALA A 22 5.52 2.63 -0.04
C ALA A 22 5.65 1.11 0.07
N ILE A 23 6.82 0.58 -0.26
CA ILE A 23 7.13 -0.84 -0.16
C ILE A 23 8.02 -1.03 1.06
N ASP A 24 7.56 -1.86 1.99
CA ASP A 24 8.30 -2.37 3.14
C ASP A 24 8.69 -3.84 2.90
N CYS A 25 9.46 -4.44 3.82
CA CYS A 25 9.89 -5.84 3.72
C CYS A 25 8.71 -6.82 3.80
N ASP A 26 7.69 -6.49 4.59
CA ASP A 26 6.56 -7.37 4.92
C ASP A 26 5.20 -6.75 4.60
N ALA A 27 5.17 -5.53 4.08
CA ALA A 27 3.93 -4.84 3.72
C ALA A 27 4.12 -3.84 2.59
N ILE A 28 3.03 -3.46 1.93
CA ILE A 28 2.99 -2.40 0.93
C ILE A 28 1.85 -1.46 1.28
N ALA A 29 2.17 -0.18 1.47
CA ALA A 29 1.20 0.88 1.67
C ALA A 29 0.86 1.55 0.34
N VAL A 30 -0.41 1.79 0.08
CA VAL A 30 -0.91 2.38 -1.17
C VAL A 30 -1.90 3.48 -0.83
N GLU A 31 -1.61 4.69 -1.28
CA GLU A 31 -2.48 5.86 -1.13
C GLU A 31 -3.40 5.97 -2.34
N PHE A 32 -4.70 6.10 -2.08
CA PHE A 32 -5.69 6.29 -3.13
C PHE A 32 -6.24 7.72 -3.13
N GLY A 33 -6.38 8.31 -4.32
CA GLY A 33 -7.13 9.55 -4.56
C GLY A 33 -6.75 10.74 -3.68
N HIS A 34 -5.52 10.79 -3.13
CA HIS A 34 -5.04 11.79 -2.17
C HIS A 34 -5.66 11.76 -0.76
N GLY A 35 -6.19 10.62 -0.30
CA GLY A 35 -6.69 10.50 1.07
C GLY A 35 -6.21 9.20 1.71
N PRO A 36 -7.02 8.13 1.63
CA PRO A 36 -6.80 6.95 2.45
C PRO A 36 -5.58 6.14 1.99
N VAL A 37 -4.81 5.69 2.98
CA VAL A 37 -3.64 4.82 2.79
C VAL A 37 -3.97 3.41 3.25
N TYR A 38 -3.96 2.47 2.32
CA TYR A 38 -4.22 1.05 2.57
C TYR A 38 -2.91 0.29 2.70
N VAL A 39 -2.78 -0.51 3.76
CA VAL A 39 -1.59 -1.33 4.02
C VAL A 39 -1.91 -2.79 3.78
N TYR A 40 -1.24 -3.38 2.80
CA TYR A 40 -1.33 -4.79 2.46
C TYR A 40 -0.13 -5.53 3.02
N ALA A 41 -0.37 -6.46 3.93
CA ALA A 41 0.68 -7.26 4.54
C ALA A 41 0.93 -8.54 3.76
N ARG A 42 2.20 -8.89 3.54
CA ARG A 42 2.62 -10.10 2.84
C ARG A 42 2.06 -11.37 3.48
N ARG A 43 1.91 -11.39 4.80
CA ARG A 43 1.32 -12.52 5.55
C ARG A 43 -0.19 -12.70 5.26
N ASP A 44 -0.91 -11.62 5.00
CA ASP A 44 -2.36 -11.62 4.80
C ASP A 44 -2.73 -11.97 3.35
N ILE A 45 -2.03 -11.37 2.38
CA ILE A 45 -2.29 -11.61 0.95
C ILE A 45 -1.45 -12.76 0.38
N GLY A 46 -0.40 -13.18 1.07
CA GLY A 46 0.55 -14.19 0.61
C GLY A 46 1.67 -13.63 -0.28
N ALA A 47 2.79 -14.34 -0.32
CA ALA A 47 4.00 -13.91 -1.03
C ALA A 47 3.80 -13.68 -2.55
N ARG A 48 2.93 -14.47 -3.19
CA ARG A 48 2.66 -14.36 -4.63
C ARG A 48 1.95 -13.04 -4.97
N HIS A 49 0.91 -12.69 -4.21
CA HIS A 49 0.19 -11.44 -4.41
C HIS A 49 1.05 -10.24 -4.03
N PHE A 50 1.85 -10.36 -2.96
CA PHE A 50 2.79 -9.32 -2.55
C PHE A 50 3.83 -9.00 -3.64
N ALA A 51 4.44 -10.02 -4.24
CA ALA A 51 5.38 -9.83 -5.34
C ALA A 51 4.73 -9.15 -6.55
N ALA A 52 3.50 -9.56 -6.89
CA ALA A 52 2.75 -8.94 -7.99
C ALA A 52 2.40 -7.47 -7.72
N LEU A 53 1.97 -7.12 -6.50
CA LEU A 53 1.71 -5.74 -6.09
C LEU A 53 2.98 -4.89 -6.18
N CYS A 54 4.09 -5.41 -5.65
CA CYS A 54 5.38 -4.72 -5.69
C CYS A 54 5.83 -4.44 -7.14
N ALA A 55 5.67 -5.43 -8.03
CA ALA A 55 5.97 -5.27 -9.45
C ALA A 55 5.05 -4.23 -10.13
N ALA A 56 3.75 -4.26 -9.85
CA ALA A 56 2.78 -3.30 -10.40
C ALA A 56 3.03 -1.86 -9.89
N ALA A 57 3.40 -1.72 -8.61
CA ALA A 57 3.72 -0.44 -7.99
C ALA A 57 4.97 0.19 -8.62
N GLN A 58 6.03 -0.62 -8.80
CA GLN A 58 7.26 -0.19 -9.48
C GLN A 58 7.02 0.10 -10.97
N ALA A 59 6.19 -0.70 -11.64
CA ALA A 59 5.81 -0.47 -13.03
C ALA A 59 4.98 0.81 -13.20
N GLY A 60 4.37 1.32 -12.13
CA GLY A 60 3.55 2.54 -12.17
C GLY A 60 2.29 2.40 -13.03
N ARG A 61 1.80 1.17 -13.24
CA ARG A 61 0.61 0.89 -14.04
C ARG A 61 -0.20 -0.28 -13.45
N GLY A 62 -1.53 -0.16 -13.46
CA GLY A 62 -2.46 -1.26 -13.15
C GLY A 62 -2.54 -1.68 -11.68
N LEU A 63 -1.92 -0.95 -10.75
CA LEU A 63 -1.94 -1.30 -9.32
C LEU A 63 -3.36 -1.27 -8.74
N SER A 64 -4.16 -0.24 -9.03
CA SER A 64 -5.55 -0.13 -8.58
C SER A 64 -6.40 -1.30 -9.09
N THR A 65 -6.34 -1.58 -10.39
CA THR A 65 -7.09 -2.67 -11.03
C THR A 65 -6.69 -4.03 -10.45
N TRP A 66 -5.40 -4.24 -10.18
CA TRP A 66 -4.91 -5.48 -9.58
C TRP A 66 -5.41 -5.67 -8.16
N ILE A 67 -5.36 -4.60 -7.35
CA ILE A 67 -5.90 -4.60 -5.98
C ILE A 67 -7.39 -4.92 -6.02
N SER A 68 -8.20 -4.24 -6.83
CA SER A 68 -9.64 -4.49 -6.91
C SER A 68 -9.99 -5.91 -7.35
N GLN A 69 -9.19 -6.53 -8.23
CA GLN A 69 -9.46 -7.89 -8.73
C GLN A 69 -9.00 -9.01 -7.80
N HIS A 70 -7.87 -8.83 -7.11
CA HIS A 70 -7.23 -9.93 -6.36
C HIS A 70 -7.23 -9.76 -4.85
N VAL A 71 -7.20 -8.52 -4.37
CA VAL A 71 -6.94 -8.22 -2.96
C VAL A 71 -8.14 -7.57 -2.31
N GLN A 72 -8.92 -6.77 -3.04
CA GLN A 72 -10.14 -6.11 -2.61
C GLN A 72 -10.05 -5.62 -1.15
N SER A 73 -10.71 -6.31 -0.21
CA SER A 73 -10.76 -5.95 1.22
C SER A 73 -9.74 -6.69 2.10
N HIS A 74 -8.81 -7.46 1.53
CA HIS A 74 -7.71 -8.15 2.23
C HIS A 74 -6.55 -7.18 2.54
N TYR A 75 -6.87 -6.00 3.07
CA TYR A 75 -5.88 -5.10 3.64
C TYR A 75 -5.77 -5.36 5.15
N ALA A 76 -4.58 -5.14 5.70
CA ALA A 76 -4.36 -5.32 7.13
C ALA A 76 -4.92 -4.11 7.91
N THR A 77 -4.64 -2.91 7.43
CA THR A 77 -5.26 -1.68 7.94
C THR A 77 -5.42 -0.67 6.82
N HIS A 78 -6.23 0.34 7.08
CA HIS A 78 -6.22 1.58 6.33
C HIS A 78 -6.03 2.75 7.31
N PHE A 79 -5.62 3.88 6.77
CA PHE A 79 -5.56 5.17 7.45
C PHE A 79 -6.36 6.15 6.60
N ASP A 80 -7.08 7.07 7.23
CA ASP A 80 -7.90 8.07 6.53
C ASP A 80 -7.07 9.00 5.65
N ASP A 81 -5.86 9.36 6.11
CA ASP A 81 -4.97 10.28 5.41
C ASP A 81 -3.51 9.83 5.46
N ARG A 82 -2.73 10.37 4.51
CA ARG A 82 -1.26 10.26 4.50
C ARG A 82 -0.61 10.70 5.82
N ALA A 83 -1.14 11.74 6.45
CA ALA A 83 -0.61 12.27 7.70
C ALA A 83 -0.73 11.26 8.85
N ALA A 84 -1.89 10.61 8.98
CA ALA A 84 -2.12 9.57 9.98
C ALA A 84 -1.17 8.38 9.77
N TRP A 85 -0.98 7.94 8.53
CA TRP A 85 -0.01 6.89 8.21
C TRP A 85 1.44 7.29 8.58
N ARG A 86 1.84 8.54 8.28
CA ARG A 86 3.19 9.04 8.62
C ARG A 86 3.42 9.13 10.13
N ALA A 87 2.44 9.59 10.88
CA ALA A 87 2.51 9.65 12.35
C ALA A 87 2.68 8.26 12.94
N TRP A 88 1.87 7.30 12.46
CA TRP A 88 1.97 5.90 12.86
C TRP A 88 3.32 5.28 12.50
N ARG A 89 3.85 5.54 11.30
CA ARG A 89 5.18 5.06 10.89
C ARG A 89 6.33 5.61 11.72
N THR A 90 6.18 6.83 12.23
CA THR A 90 7.16 7.44 13.13
C THR A 90 7.13 6.77 14.51
N ALA A 91 5.93 6.41 14.98
CA ALA A 91 5.74 5.78 16.28
C ALA A 91 6.03 4.26 16.29
N ALA A 92 5.80 3.57 15.18
CA ALA A 92 5.92 2.11 15.08
C ALA A 92 6.54 1.68 13.73
N PRO A 93 7.85 1.92 13.52
CA PRO A 93 8.50 1.81 12.22
C PRO A 93 8.50 0.43 11.56
N GLN A 94 8.24 -0.64 12.33
CA GLN A 94 8.25 -2.04 11.88
C GLN A 94 7.01 -2.85 12.29
N ALA A 95 6.01 -2.24 12.93
CA ALA A 95 4.80 -2.98 13.28
C ALA A 95 3.94 -3.12 12.03
N VAL A 96 3.81 -4.29 11.42
CA VAL A 96 2.75 -4.49 10.43
C VAL A 96 1.43 -4.57 11.20
N PRO A 97 0.47 -3.66 10.94
CA PRO A 97 -0.78 -3.64 11.69
C PRO A 97 -1.50 -4.97 11.50
N SER A 98 -2.05 -5.51 12.58
CA SER A 98 -2.83 -6.75 12.52
C SER A 98 -4.13 -6.49 11.75
N PRO A 99 -4.60 -7.47 10.94
CA PRO A 99 -5.80 -7.29 10.15
C PRO A 99 -6.98 -6.87 11.02
N SER A 100 -7.60 -5.76 10.65
CA SER A 100 -8.91 -5.37 11.21
C SER A 100 -9.96 -6.34 10.65
N LYS A 101 -10.14 -7.49 11.30
CA LYS A 101 -11.29 -8.37 11.06
C LYS A 101 -12.52 -7.73 11.72
N ARG A 102 -13.48 -7.27 10.91
CA ARG A 102 -14.90 -7.34 11.28
C ARG A 102 -15.45 -8.70 10.88
#